data_AF-A0A9X4LIQ6-F1
#
_entry.id   AF-A0A9X4LIQ6-F1
#
_cell.length_a   1.000
_cell.length_b   1.000
_cell.length_c   1.000
_cell.angle_alpha   90.00
_cell.angle_beta   90.00
_cell.angle_gamma   90.00
#
_symmetry.space_group_name_H-M   'P 1'
#
loop_
_entity.id
_entity.type
_entity.pdbx_description
1 polymer ?
#
loop_
_entity_poly.entity_id
_entity_poly.type
_entity_poly.pdbx_seq_one_letter_code
_entity_poly.pdbx_strand_id
1 'polypeptide(L)'
;MLSPYENVIIGNFIYGLGLVMGKNPRQIDSCVNLLQQTPLDKVLGDVMLQFPGAWRLIEFKRVGANLKKERVKLATYRGATRRDVDLRKASLRAHWFVETGQHIIDEFDNSTFQMNVRPYLELEEHGGISLEAFAEQVAEDAHKDPPNKAELDLYLRLIKLFGCLDGYETSGLLVGVGSNGGLSYLPLENITDLKATSRVLRARLRAREEEFTRSQAARGAFSSAVRQELQRREVSGELAHGVEPKQQTLDHGPSL
;
A
#
# COMPACT_ATOMS: atom_id res chain seq x y z
N MET A 1 12.97 -18.76 -21.74
CA MET A 1 13.17 -18.35 -20.33
C MET A 1 12.07 -17.37 -19.97
N LEU A 2 11.31 -17.65 -18.92
CA LEU A 2 10.18 -16.83 -18.50
C LEU A 2 10.49 -16.24 -17.12
N SER A 3 10.39 -14.92 -17.00
CA SER A 3 10.56 -14.21 -15.72
C SER A 3 9.37 -13.26 -15.58
N PRO A 4 8.42 -13.51 -14.66
CA PRO A 4 7.29 -12.62 -14.41
C PRO A 4 7.76 -11.21 -14.06
N TYR A 5 6.98 -10.19 -14.41
CA TYR A 5 7.29 -8.81 -14.01
C TYR A 5 7.23 -8.66 -12.50
N GLU A 6 8.05 -7.77 -11.93
CA GLU A 6 8.10 -7.50 -10.49
C GLU A 6 6.71 -7.16 -9.94
N ASN A 7 5.91 -6.39 -10.67
CA ASN A 7 4.51 -6.10 -10.34
C ASN A 7 3.63 -7.35 -10.17
N VAL A 8 3.83 -8.39 -10.99
CA VAL A 8 3.07 -9.64 -10.90
C VAL A 8 3.43 -10.36 -9.60
N ILE A 9 4.72 -10.38 -9.26
CA ILE A 9 5.22 -10.98 -8.03
C ILE A 9 4.68 -10.24 -6.80
N ILE A 10 4.75 -8.91 -6.81
CA ILE A 10 4.23 -8.07 -5.74
C ILE A 10 2.73 -8.29 -5.53
N GLY A 11 1.95 -8.37 -6.61
CA GLY A 11 0.52 -8.68 -6.53
C GLY A 11 0.24 -10.03 -5.88
N ASN A 12 1.00 -11.07 -6.25
CA ASN A 12 0.88 -12.40 -5.64
C ASN A 12 1.31 -12.43 -4.17
N PHE A 13 2.36 -11.68 -3.81
CA PHE A 13 2.77 -11.52 -2.42
C PHE A 13 1.64 -10.91 -1.58
N ILE A 14 1.03 -9.81 -2.03
CA ILE A 14 -0.06 -9.13 -1.29
C ILE A 14 -1.29 -10.04 -1.18
N TYR A 15 -1.63 -10.73 -2.26
CA TYR A 15 -2.73 -11.72 -2.24
C TYR A 15 -2.46 -12.85 -1.23
N GLY A 16 -1.26 -13.45 -1.29
CA GLY A 16 -0.85 -14.52 -0.38
C GLY A 16 -0.81 -14.06 1.08
N LEU A 17 -0.29 -12.86 1.35
CA LEU A 17 -0.34 -12.24 2.67
C LEU A 17 -1.78 -12.11 3.16
N GLY A 18 -2.70 -11.63 2.32
CA GLY A 18 -4.13 -11.55 2.65
C GLY A 18 -4.73 -12.92 3.02
N LEU A 19 -4.40 -13.98 2.27
CA LEU A 19 -4.85 -15.34 2.58
C LEU A 19 -4.34 -15.82 3.93
N VAL A 20 -3.05 -15.63 4.22
CA VAL A 20 -2.45 -16.05 5.49
C VAL A 20 -3.04 -15.27 6.66
N MET A 21 -3.20 -13.95 6.51
CA MET A 21 -3.84 -13.09 7.50
C MET A 21 -5.27 -13.50 7.79
N GLY A 22 -6.03 -13.91 6.76
CA GLY A 22 -7.41 -14.39 6.88
C GLY A 22 -7.57 -15.68 7.70
N LYS A 23 -6.52 -16.48 7.87
CA LYS A 23 -6.55 -17.69 8.71
C LYS A 23 -6.78 -17.38 10.19
N ASN A 24 -6.38 -16.19 10.64
CA ASN A 24 -6.57 -15.72 12.02
C ASN A 24 -7.35 -14.39 11.99
N PRO A 25 -8.69 -14.44 11.86
CA PRO A 25 -9.51 -13.24 11.65
C PRO A 25 -9.63 -12.42 12.94
N ARG A 26 -8.58 -11.65 13.24
CA ARG A 26 -8.59 -10.60 14.25
C ARG A 26 -8.58 -9.26 13.54
N GLN A 27 -9.43 -8.35 13.98
CA GLN A 27 -9.37 -6.98 13.49
C GLN A 27 -8.04 -6.37 13.93
N ILE A 28 -7.15 -6.16 12.96
CA ILE A 28 -5.90 -5.48 13.18
C ILE A 28 -5.81 -4.25 12.29
N ASP A 29 -4.86 -3.41 12.66
CA ASP A 29 -4.80 -2.05 12.23
C ASP A 29 -3.67 -1.94 11.21
N SER A 30 -3.97 -2.14 9.92
CA SER A 30 -2.97 -2.36 8.88
C SER A 30 -2.90 -1.23 7.84
N CYS A 31 -1.74 -1.14 7.19
CA CYS A 31 -1.48 -0.25 6.06
C CYS A 31 -0.53 -0.98 5.10
N VAL A 32 -0.95 -1.11 3.84
CA VAL A 32 -0.18 -1.76 2.77
C VAL A 32 -0.05 -0.76 1.64
N ASN A 33 1.17 -0.41 1.26
CA ASN A 33 1.43 0.58 0.22
C ASN A 33 2.30 -0.01 -0.86
N LEU A 34 1.81 0.11 -2.09
CA LEU A 34 2.58 -0.10 -3.31
C LEU A 34 3.24 1.22 -3.68
N LEU A 35 4.55 1.27 -3.56
CA LEU A 35 5.36 2.45 -3.85
C LEU A 35 5.99 2.38 -5.25
N GLN A 36 5.94 1.22 -5.91
CA GLN A 36 6.47 1.07 -7.26
C GLN A 36 5.86 2.12 -8.21
N GLN A 37 6.70 2.70 -9.07
CA GLN A 37 6.34 3.78 -10.00
C GLN A 37 5.95 5.10 -9.31
N THR A 38 6.10 5.20 -7.99
CA THR A 38 6.08 6.49 -7.29
C THR A 38 7.49 7.04 -7.21
N PRO A 39 7.69 8.36 -7.05
CA PRO A 39 9.03 8.91 -6.80
C PRO A 39 9.76 8.31 -5.59
N LEU A 40 9.04 7.63 -4.71
CA LEU A 40 9.54 7.06 -3.47
C LEU A 40 10.09 5.65 -3.61
N ASP A 41 9.81 4.93 -4.70
CA ASP A 41 10.34 3.58 -4.90
C ASP A 41 11.87 3.55 -4.82
N LYS A 42 12.52 4.60 -5.33
CA LYS A 42 13.97 4.79 -5.28
C LYS A 42 14.55 4.79 -3.87
N VAL A 43 13.73 5.10 -2.88
CA VAL A 43 14.12 5.38 -1.49
C VAL A 43 13.56 4.35 -0.51
N LEU A 44 12.26 4.09 -0.62
CA LEU A 44 11.46 3.27 0.28
C LEU A 44 11.22 1.87 -0.30
N GLY A 45 11.82 1.51 -1.41
CA GLY A 45 11.54 0.24 -2.08
C GLY A 45 10.13 0.15 -2.63
N ASP A 46 9.76 -1.05 -3.09
CA ASP A 46 8.55 -1.25 -3.90
C ASP A 46 7.28 -1.39 -3.05
N VAL A 47 7.39 -1.96 -1.83
CA VAL A 47 6.26 -2.19 -0.93
C VAL A 47 6.58 -1.75 0.49
N MET A 48 5.65 -1.05 1.13
CA MET A 48 5.69 -0.75 2.55
C MET A 48 4.48 -1.36 3.28
N LEU A 49 4.74 -2.14 4.33
CA LEU A 49 3.72 -2.71 5.20
C LEU A 49 3.84 -2.12 6.60
N GLN A 50 2.72 -1.81 7.22
CA GLN A 50 2.64 -1.45 8.62
C GLN A 50 1.44 -2.14 9.27
N PHE A 51 1.71 -2.86 10.34
CA PHE A 51 0.80 -3.52 11.25
C PHE A 51 1.20 -3.15 12.68
N PRO A 52 0.44 -3.53 13.72
CA PRO A 52 0.84 -3.29 15.10
C PRO A 52 2.26 -3.80 15.39
N GLY A 53 2.53 -5.10 15.24
CA GLY A 53 3.84 -5.70 15.54
C GLY A 53 4.81 -5.82 14.36
N ALA A 54 4.40 -5.43 13.15
CA ALA A 54 5.23 -5.54 11.94
C ALA A 54 5.30 -4.23 11.18
N TRP A 55 6.52 -3.78 10.89
CA TRP A 55 6.78 -2.75 9.88
C TRP A 55 7.78 -3.31 8.88
N ARG A 56 7.49 -3.21 7.58
CA ARG A 56 8.30 -3.78 6.50
C ARG A 56 8.46 -2.79 5.35
N LEU A 57 9.67 -2.77 4.81
CA LEU A 57 10.09 -2.14 3.59
C LEU A 57 10.62 -3.26 2.70
N ILE A 58 10.09 -3.43 1.50
CA ILE A 58 10.39 -4.59 0.67
C ILE A 58 10.76 -4.13 -0.73
N GLU A 59 11.97 -4.46 -1.15
CA GLU A 59 12.48 -4.27 -2.51
C GLU A 59 12.38 -5.59 -3.27
N PHE A 60 11.81 -5.57 -4.47
CA PHE A 60 11.73 -6.72 -5.36
C PHE A 60 12.69 -6.53 -6.53
N LYS A 61 13.49 -7.55 -6.81
CA LYS A 61 14.38 -7.57 -7.98
C LYS A 61 14.42 -8.95 -8.62
N ARG A 62 14.48 -8.94 -9.95
CA ARG A 62 14.74 -10.16 -10.73
C ARG A 62 16.21 -10.58 -10.65
N VAL A 63 16.46 -11.90 -10.71
CA VAL A 63 17.79 -12.44 -10.94
C VAL A 63 18.38 -11.86 -12.23
N GLY A 64 19.62 -11.39 -12.14
CA GLY A 64 20.31 -10.73 -13.24
C GLY A 64 20.00 -9.23 -13.40
N ALA A 65 19.15 -8.65 -12.54
CA ALA A 65 18.95 -7.21 -12.52
C ALA A 65 20.27 -6.47 -12.18
N ASN A 66 20.42 -5.24 -12.67
CA ASN A 66 21.59 -4.44 -12.35
C ASN A 66 21.51 -3.93 -10.90
N LEU A 67 22.25 -4.58 -10.00
CA LEU A 67 22.29 -4.25 -8.58
C LEU A 67 23.31 -3.16 -8.21
N LYS A 68 23.91 -2.44 -9.18
CA LYS A 68 24.95 -1.43 -8.87
C LYS A 68 24.45 -0.36 -7.90
N LYS A 69 23.22 0.13 -8.10
CA LYS A 69 22.59 1.13 -7.20
C LYS A 69 22.29 0.54 -5.82
N GLU A 70 21.80 -0.71 -5.80
CA GLU A 70 21.48 -1.42 -4.56
C GLU A 70 22.73 -1.71 -3.73
N ARG A 71 23.87 -2.04 -4.36
CA ARG A 71 25.16 -2.19 -3.66
C ARG A 71 25.63 -0.89 -3.00
N VAL A 72 25.43 0.26 -3.65
CA VAL A 72 25.77 1.57 -3.07
C VAL A 72 24.86 1.86 -1.87
N LYS A 73 23.54 1.65 -2.00
CA LYS A 73 22.59 1.77 -0.88
C LYS A 73 22.96 0.84 0.28
N LEU A 74 23.25 -0.42 -0.02
CA LEU A 74 23.66 -1.42 0.96
C LEU A 74 24.90 -1.00 1.74
N ALA A 75 25.93 -0.50 1.05
CA ALA A 75 27.15 0.01 1.69
C ALA A 75 26.84 1.17 2.65
N THR A 76 25.97 2.09 2.23
CA THR A 76 25.49 3.20 3.06
C THR A 76 24.75 2.72 4.31
N TYR A 77 23.79 1.81 4.17
CA TYR A 77 23.05 1.25 5.31
C TYR A 77 23.95 0.45 6.25
N ARG A 78 24.86 -0.37 5.72
CA ARG A 78 25.86 -1.11 6.53
C ARG A 78 26.77 -0.15 7.28
N GLY A 79 27.24 0.92 6.62
CA GLY A 79 28.06 1.96 7.25
C GLY A 79 27.34 2.66 8.41
N ALA A 80 26.09 3.05 8.18
CA ALA A 80 25.28 3.77 9.16
C ALA A 80 24.88 2.92 10.37
N THR A 81 24.65 1.63 10.16
CA THR A 81 24.26 0.68 11.23
C THR A 81 25.44 -0.01 11.91
N ARG A 82 26.68 0.21 11.42
CA ARG A 82 27.87 -0.55 11.85
C ARG A 82 28.14 -0.53 13.36
N ARG A 83 27.90 0.61 14.01
CA ARG A 83 28.21 0.83 15.44
C ARG A 83 26.97 0.92 16.33
N ASP A 84 25.78 0.88 15.72
CA ASP A 84 24.51 1.02 16.41
C ASP A 84 23.76 -0.32 16.31
N VAL A 85 23.86 -1.11 17.38
CA VAL A 85 23.28 -2.45 17.44
C VAL A 85 21.76 -2.41 17.32
N ASP A 86 21.12 -1.42 17.92
CA ASP A 86 19.66 -1.31 17.93
C ASP A 86 19.17 -0.86 16.55
N LEU A 87 19.86 0.08 15.90
CA LEU A 87 19.56 0.46 14.52
C LEU A 87 19.81 -0.67 13.53
N ARG A 88 20.85 -1.49 13.74
CA ARG A 88 21.09 -2.69 12.92
C ARG A 88 19.96 -3.70 13.10
N LYS A 89 19.53 -3.98 14.33
CA LYS A 89 18.37 -4.85 14.61
C LYS A 89 17.10 -4.32 13.97
N ALA A 90 16.87 -3.01 14.07
CA ALA A 90 15.74 -2.35 13.41
C ALA A 90 15.77 -2.60 11.91
N SER A 91 16.92 -2.38 11.28
CA SER A 91 17.10 -2.56 9.84
C SER A 91 16.86 -4.01 9.38
N LEU A 92 17.41 -4.99 10.11
CA LEU A 92 17.21 -6.42 9.81
C LEU A 92 15.74 -6.85 9.91
N ARG A 93 14.99 -6.26 10.84
CA ARG A 93 13.56 -6.55 11.00
C ARG A 93 12.71 -5.83 9.96
N ALA A 94 13.11 -4.62 9.60
CA ALA A 94 12.28 -3.69 8.85
C ALA A 94 12.50 -3.78 7.33
N HIS A 95 13.72 -4.01 6.85
CA HIS A 95 14.05 -3.83 5.44
C HIS A 95 14.46 -5.15 4.81
N TRP A 96 13.74 -5.54 3.77
CA TRP A 96 13.78 -6.85 3.15
C TRP A 96 13.99 -6.73 1.65
N PHE A 97 14.60 -7.77 1.09
CA PHE A 97 14.88 -7.91 -0.33
C PHE A 97 14.31 -9.23 -0.83
N VAL A 98 13.58 -9.18 -1.93
CA VAL A 98 13.01 -10.34 -2.62
C VAL A 98 13.70 -10.49 -3.97
N GLU A 99 14.46 -11.57 -4.10
CA GLU A 99 15.10 -11.97 -5.35
C GLU A 99 14.23 -13.02 -6.04
N THR A 100 13.80 -12.73 -7.28
CA THR A 100 12.92 -13.63 -8.04
C THR A 100 13.70 -14.32 -9.16
N GLY A 101 13.66 -15.65 -9.16
CA GLY A 101 14.36 -16.51 -10.10
C GLY A 101 13.88 -16.40 -11.55
N GLN A 102 14.43 -17.28 -12.38
CA GLN A 102 14.06 -17.45 -13.78
C GLN A 102 13.49 -18.86 -13.97
N HIS A 103 12.36 -18.99 -14.65
CA HIS A 103 11.82 -20.30 -15.01
C HIS A 103 12.43 -20.74 -16.34
N ILE A 104 13.02 -21.94 -16.36
CA ILE A 104 13.45 -22.62 -17.59
C ILE A 104 12.22 -23.34 -18.14
N ILE A 105 11.79 -22.99 -19.37
CA ILE A 105 10.47 -23.39 -19.91
C ILE A 105 10.44 -24.88 -20.29
N ASP A 106 11.61 -25.49 -20.50
CA ASP A 106 11.74 -26.85 -21.03
C ASP A 106 11.77 -27.95 -19.94
N GLU A 107 11.71 -27.56 -18.67
CA GLU A 107 11.51 -28.47 -17.55
C GLU A 107 10.07 -28.31 -17.08
N PHE A 108 9.22 -29.33 -17.29
CA PHE A 108 7.86 -29.44 -16.76
C PHE A 108 7.82 -29.60 -15.22
N ASP A 109 8.89 -29.16 -14.55
CA ASP A 109 8.97 -29.12 -13.11
C ASP A 109 8.77 -27.68 -12.62
N ASN A 110 7.53 -27.41 -12.22
CA ASN A 110 7.12 -26.14 -11.59
C ASN A 110 7.84 -25.89 -10.23
N SER A 111 8.73 -26.79 -9.77
CA SER A 111 9.56 -26.59 -8.57
C SER A 111 10.67 -25.55 -8.74
N THR A 112 10.89 -25.03 -9.96
CA THR A 112 12.11 -24.28 -10.31
C THR A 112 12.00 -22.75 -10.28
N PHE A 113 10.81 -22.16 -10.05
CA PHE A 113 10.70 -20.70 -9.83
C PHE A 113 11.10 -20.34 -8.40
N GLN A 114 12.41 -20.27 -8.15
CA GLN A 114 12.94 -19.94 -6.83
C GLN A 114 12.75 -18.46 -6.50
N MET A 115 12.19 -18.18 -5.33
CA MET A 115 12.10 -16.84 -4.78
C MET A 115 12.78 -16.84 -3.43
N ASN A 116 13.77 -15.97 -3.27
CA ASN A 116 14.54 -15.87 -2.04
C ASN A 116 14.27 -14.54 -1.39
N VAL A 117 13.75 -14.59 -0.17
CA VAL A 117 13.50 -13.42 0.67
C VAL A 117 14.55 -13.35 1.78
N ARG A 118 15.19 -12.20 1.94
CA ARG A 118 16.22 -11.99 2.97
C ARG A 118 16.25 -10.56 3.50
N PRO A 119 16.79 -10.32 4.70
CA PRO A 119 17.03 -8.96 5.17
C PRO A 119 17.93 -8.20 4.20
N TYR A 120 17.63 -6.92 3.97
CA TYR A 120 18.35 -6.10 2.99
C TYR A 120 19.84 -5.95 3.34
N LEU A 121 20.18 -5.86 4.64
CA LEU A 121 21.59 -5.81 5.09
C LEU A 121 22.40 -7.07 4.76
N GLU A 122 21.70 -8.18 4.49
CA GLU A 122 22.23 -9.51 4.19
C GLU A 122 22.04 -9.84 2.69
N LEU A 123 21.80 -8.83 1.83
CA LEU A 123 21.57 -9.01 0.40
C LEU A 123 22.65 -9.83 -0.31
N GLU A 124 23.90 -9.70 0.13
CA GLU A 124 25.08 -10.40 -0.42
C GLU A 124 25.36 -11.76 0.25
N GLU A 125 24.58 -12.15 1.27
CA GLU A 125 24.73 -13.41 1.97
C GLU A 125 23.94 -14.53 1.27
N HIS A 126 24.40 -15.77 1.41
CA HIS A 126 23.73 -16.93 0.82
C HIS A 126 22.54 -17.37 1.66
N GLY A 127 21.45 -17.76 0.99
CA GLY A 127 20.24 -18.28 1.61
C GLY A 127 19.06 -17.31 1.54
N GLY A 128 18.09 -17.54 2.42
CA GLY A 128 16.82 -16.83 2.47
C GLY A 128 15.68 -17.77 2.82
N ILE A 129 14.50 -17.21 2.95
CA ILE A 129 13.25 -17.94 3.12
C ILE A 129 12.39 -17.80 1.86
N SER A 130 11.40 -18.68 1.71
CA SER A 130 10.44 -18.55 0.62
C SER A 130 9.53 -17.34 0.83
N LEU A 131 8.87 -16.88 -0.24
CA LEU A 131 7.93 -15.76 -0.17
C LEU A 131 6.72 -16.09 0.73
N GLU A 132 6.30 -17.36 0.75
CA GLU A 132 5.23 -17.88 1.60
C GLU A 132 5.64 -17.84 3.07
N ALA A 133 6.82 -18.36 3.40
CA ALA A 133 7.35 -18.31 4.77
C ALA A 133 7.51 -16.86 5.26
N PHE A 134 7.90 -15.95 4.36
CA PHE A 134 7.95 -14.52 4.70
C PHE A 134 6.56 -13.93 4.95
N ALA A 135 5.55 -14.27 4.15
CA ALA A 135 4.18 -13.83 4.37
C ALA A 135 3.62 -14.36 5.71
N GLU A 136 3.93 -15.61 6.06
CA GLU A 136 3.62 -16.21 7.37
C GLU A 136 4.29 -15.46 8.51
N GLN A 137 5.58 -15.16 8.39
CA GLN A 137 6.31 -14.37 9.39
C GLN A 137 5.69 -12.97 9.58
N VAL A 138 5.36 -12.28 8.48
CA VAL A 138 4.70 -10.96 8.56
C VAL A 138 3.34 -11.07 9.23
N ALA A 139 2.57 -12.12 8.92
CA ALA A 139 1.26 -12.33 9.52
C ALA A 139 1.34 -12.63 11.02
N GLU A 140 2.29 -13.45 11.45
CA GLU A 140 2.54 -13.69 12.87
C GLU A 140 2.94 -12.40 13.60
N ASP A 141 3.88 -11.65 13.03
CA ASP A 141 4.35 -10.39 13.62
C ASP A 141 3.24 -9.32 13.66
N ALA A 142 2.33 -9.30 12.67
CA ALA A 142 1.23 -8.34 12.64
C ALA A 142 0.31 -8.43 13.87
N HIS A 143 0.23 -9.61 14.49
CA HIS A 143 -0.57 -9.85 15.69
C HIS A 143 0.17 -9.61 17.01
N LYS A 144 1.48 -9.35 16.97
CA LYS A 144 2.29 -9.05 18.14
C LYS A 144 2.15 -7.57 18.55
N ASP A 145 2.56 -7.28 19.78
CA ASP A 145 2.69 -5.90 20.23
C ASP A 145 3.73 -5.14 19.40
N PRO A 146 3.56 -3.82 19.25
CA PRO A 146 4.46 -3.03 18.44
C PRO A 146 5.91 -3.16 18.90
N PRO A 147 6.86 -3.23 17.94
CA PRO A 147 8.27 -3.04 18.26
C PRO A 147 8.46 -1.75 19.04
N ASN A 148 9.56 -1.64 19.78
CA ASN A 148 9.92 -0.42 20.47
C ASN A 148 9.78 0.77 19.51
N LYS A 149 8.84 1.68 19.81
CA LYS A 149 8.52 2.82 18.95
C LYS A 149 9.77 3.65 18.63
N ALA A 150 10.70 3.74 19.57
CA ALA A 150 11.96 4.46 19.38
C ALA A 150 12.86 3.82 18.30
N GLU A 151 12.87 2.49 18.21
CA GLU A 151 13.64 1.72 17.22
C GLU A 151 13.09 1.96 15.81
N LEU A 152 11.77 1.90 15.65
CA LEU A 152 11.12 2.16 14.37
C LEU A 152 11.26 3.63 13.95
N ASP A 153 11.06 4.57 14.87
CA ASP A 153 11.24 6.00 14.60
C ASP A 153 12.68 6.33 14.20
N LEU A 154 13.67 5.68 14.82
CA LEU A 154 15.09 5.82 14.48
C LEU A 154 15.37 5.30 13.06
N TYR A 155 14.89 4.11 12.71
CA TYR A 155 15.11 3.55 11.38
C TYR A 155 14.38 4.35 10.28
N LEU A 156 13.16 4.81 10.55
CA LEU A 156 12.43 5.69 9.65
C LEU A 156 13.13 7.04 9.42
N ARG A 157 13.81 7.58 10.45
CA ARG A 157 14.65 8.77 10.30
C ARG A 157 15.86 8.48 9.42
N LEU A 158 16.50 7.32 9.59
CA LEU A 158 17.62 6.89 8.76
C LEU A 158 17.22 6.82 7.28
N ILE A 159 16.08 6.18 6.98
CA ILE A 159 15.59 6.08 5.60
C ILE A 159 15.23 7.45 5.03
N LYS A 160 14.62 8.35 5.82
CA LYS A 160 14.37 9.72 5.39
C LYS A 160 15.65 10.46 5.02
N LEU A 161 16.68 10.35 5.85
CA LEU A 161 17.96 11.02 5.65
C LEU A 161 18.66 10.53 4.38
N PHE A 162 18.68 9.22 4.13
CA PHE A 162 19.25 8.67 2.90
C PHE A 162 18.37 8.89 1.67
N GLY A 163 17.08 9.05 1.91
CA GLY A 163 16.08 9.24 0.89
C GLY A 163 15.87 10.66 0.40
N CYS A 164 16.42 11.65 1.12
CA CYS A 164 16.07 13.07 0.94
C CYS A 164 14.55 13.26 0.81
N LEU A 165 13.77 12.60 1.68
CA LEU A 165 12.30 12.52 1.56
C LEU A 165 11.56 13.85 1.84
N ASP A 166 12.27 14.94 2.04
CA ASP A 166 11.68 16.25 2.28
C ASP A 166 11.14 16.81 0.94
N GLY A 167 9.84 17.08 0.89
CA GLY A 167 9.16 17.67 -0.28
C GLY A 167 8.43 16.70 -1.21
N TYR A 168 8.36 15.40 -0.90
CA TYR A 168 7.54 14.45 -1.67
C TYR A 168 6.07 14.51 -1.24
N GLU A 169 5.24 15.17 -2.05
CA GLU A 169 3.78 15.10 -1.98
C GLU A 169 3.29 13.96 -2.90
N THR A 170 3.05 12.79 -2.33
CA THR A 170 2.47 11.65 -3.06
C THR A 170 1.32 11.08 -2.27
N SER A 171 0.21 10.79 -2.95
CA SER A 171 -0.97 10.24 -2.30
C SER A 171 -0.84 8.74 -2.04
N GLY A 172 -0.99 8.35 -0.77
CA GLY A 172 -1.17 6.95 -0.39
C GLY A 172 -2.65 6.57 -0.38
N LEU A 173 -2.98 5.28 -0.36
CA LEU A 173 -4.35 4.81 -0.19
C LEU A 173 -4.41 3.82 0.97
N LEU A 174 -5.14 4.16 2.03
CA LEU A 174 -5.44 3.20 3.09
C LEU A 174 -6.62 2.35 2.69
N VAL A 175 -6.53 1.05 2.99
CA VAL A 175 -7.63 0.12 2.85
C VAL A 175 -8.01 -0.42 4.23
N GLY A 176 -9.23 -0.15 4.67
CA GLY A 176 -9.82 -0.76 5.86
C GLY A 176 -10.65 -1.97 5.47
N VAL A 177 -10.58 -3.05 6.26
CA VAL A 177 -11.43 -4.24 6.11
C VAL A 177 -12.36 -4.33 7.30
N GLY A 178 -13.66 -4.21 7.05
CA GLY A 178 -14.71 -4.38 8.06
C GLY A 178 -14.90 -5.83 8.47
N SER A 179 -15.52 -6.08 9.62
CA SER A 179 -15.81 -7.43 10.13
C SER A 179 -16.75 -8.24 9.23
N ASN A 180 -17.44 -7.60 8.29
CA ASN A 180 -18.28 -8.20 7.26
C ASN A 180 -17.55 -8.38 5.91
N GLY A 181 -16.25 -8.11 5.84
CA GLY A 181 -15.46 -8.16 4.60
C GLY A 181 -15.62 -6.93 3.68
N GLY A 182 -16.37 -5.90 4.10
CA GLY A 182 -16.47 -4.65 3.36
C GLY A 182 -15.15 -3.87 3.34
N LEU A 183 -14.83 -3.25 2.21
CA LEU A 183 -13.62 -2.44 2.04
C LEU A 183 -13.93 -0.94 2.18
N SER A 184 -13.10 -0.21 2.92
CA SER A 184 -13.09 1.25 2.96
C SER A 184 -11.76 1.78 2.42
N TYR A 185 -11.80 2.90 1.71
CA TYR A 185 -10.64 3.49 1.05
C TYR A 185 -10.44 4.93 1.52
N LEU A 186 -9.21 5.31 1.88
CA LEU A 186 -8.87 6.69 2.25
C LEU A 186 -7.61 7.17 1.50
N PRO A 187 -7.72 8.17 0.61
CA PRO A 187 -6.54 8.81 0.07
C PRO A 187 -5.83 9.61 1.16
N LEU A 188 -4.51 9.45 1.23
CA LEU A 188 -3.61 10.23 2.06
C LEU A 188 -3.04 11.36 1.24
N GLU A 189 -3.01 12.57 1.80
CA GLU A 189 -2.49 13.75 1.11
C GLU A 189 -0.96 13.79 1.16
N ASN A 190 -0.37 13.25 2.23
CA ASN A 190 1.07 13.23 2.43
C ASN A 190 1.54 11.83 2.78
N ILE A 191 2.57 11.35 2.08
CA ILE A 191 3.17 10.04 2.33
C ILE A 191 3.77 9.92 3.74
N THR A 192 4.15 11.02 4.39
CA THR A 192 4.62 10.97 5.78
C THR A 192 3.51 10.56 6.74
N ASP A 193 2.23 10.64 6.34
CA ASP A 193 1.11 10.06 7.07
C ASP A 193 1.11 8.53 7.01
N LEU A 194 1.87 7.90 6.10
CA LEU A 194 2.17 6.47 6.16
C LEU A 194 2.98 6.08 7.40
N LYS A 195 3.57 7.05 8.11
CA LYS A 195 4.22 6.82 9.41
C LYS A 195 3.22 6.80 10.56
N ALA A 196 2.05 7.41 10.35
CA ALA A 196 1.01 7.42 11.34
C ALA A 196 0.45 6.01 11.43
N THR A 197 0.51 5.41 12.62
CA THR A 197 -0.17 4.14 12.88
C THR A 197 -1.63 4.26 12.41
N SER A 198 -2.14 3.22 11.76
CA SER A 198 -3.56 2.97 11.47
C SER A 198 -4.55 3.54 12.50
N ARG A 199 -4.24 3.51 13.80
CA ARG A 199 -4.99 4.22 14.87
C ARG A 199 -5.12 5.74 14.70
N VAL A 200 -4.03 6.44 14.40
CA VAL A 200 -4.02 7.91 14.17
C VAL A 200 -4.80 8.24 12.90
N LEU A 201 -4.70 7.38 11.90
CA LEU A 201 -5.46 7.51 10.66
C LEU A 201 -6.95 7.26 10.90
N ARG A 202 -7.32 6.27 11.74
CA ARG A 202 -8.70 6.08 12.22
C ARG A 202 -9.23 7.26 13.01
N ALA A 203 -8.41 7.92 13.82
CA ALA A 203 -8.81 9.14 14.54
C ALA A 203 -9.08 10.29 13.57
N ARG A 204 -8.22 10.47 12.55
CA ARG A 204 -8.44 11.45 11.48
C ARG A 204 -9.69 11.13 10.65
N LEU A 205 -9.97 9.84 10.40
CA LEU A 205 -11.19 9.38 9.73
C LEU A 205 -12.44 9.80 10.49
N ARG A 206 -12.51 9.52 11.79
CA ARG A 206 -13.66 9.94 12.62
C ARG A 206 -13.82 11.45 12.61
N ALA A 207 -12.72 12.19 12.77
CA ALA A 207 -12.76 13.65 12.73
C ALA A 207 -13.29 14.19 11.39
N ARG A 208 -12.87 13.60 10.25
CA ARG A 208 -13.38 13.96 8.91
C ARG A 208 -14.82 13.53 8.68
N GLU A 209 -15.23 12.35 9.12
CA GLU A 209 -16.63 11.91 9.04
C GLU A 209 -17.54 12.84 9.85
N GLU A 210 -17.10 13.24 11.05
CA GLU A 210 -17.80 14.21 11.89
C GLU A 210 -17.82 15.60 11.25
N GLU A 211 -16.74 16.04 10.62
CA GLU A 211 -16.67 17.32 9.89
C GLU A 211 -17.54 17.30 8.63
N PHE A 212 -17.53 16.22 7.86
CA PHE A 212 -18.37 16.02 6.68
C PHE A 212 -19.85 15.96 7.07
N THR A 213 -20.18 15.22 8.14
CA THR A 213 -21.55 15.14 8.68
C THR A 213 -22.00 16.50 9.19
N ARG A 214 -21.14 17.24 9.92
CA ARG A 214 -21.42 18.62 10.35
C ARG A 214 -21.58 19.55 9.15
N SER A 215 -20.76 19.42 8.12
CA SER A 215 -20.82 20.23 6.91
C SER A 215 -22.07 19.93 6.09
N GLN A 216 -22.49 18.67 5.98
CA GLN A 216 -23.77 18.29 5.38
C GLN A 216 -24.97 18.79 6.19
N ALA A 217 -24.93 18.64 7.52
CA ALA A 217 -25.96 19.17 8.40
C ALA A 217 -26.06 20.71 8.32
N ALA A 218 -24.92 21.40 8.22
CA ALA A 218 -24.84 22.85 8.09
C ALA A 218 -25.22 23.37 6.70
N ARG A 219 -24.94 22.61 5.63
CA ARG A 219 -25.38 22.93 4.26
C ARG A 219 -26.89 22.73 4.06
N GLY A 220 -27.58 22.16 5.05
CA GLY A 220 -28.97 21.72 4.92
C GLY A 220 -29.07 20.55 3.92
N ALA A 221 -30.21 19.85 3.95
CA ALA A 221 -30.45 18.81 2.95
C ALA A 221 -30.28 19.43 1.56
N PHE A 222 -29.45 18.85 0.69
CA PHE A 222 -29.29 19.27 -0.72
C PHE A 222 -30.65 19.51 -1.41
N SER A 223 -31.69 18.80 -0.93
CA SER A 223 -33.10 18.99 -1.22
C SER A 223 -33.66 20.42 -1.05
N SER A 224 -33.19 21.26 -0.12
CA SER A 224 -33.76 22.59 0.09
C SER A 224 -33.27 23.60 -0.95
N ALA A 225 -31.97 23.58 -1.27
CA ALA A 225 -31.39 24.38 -2.34
C ALA A 225 -31.95 23.96 -3.72
N VAL A 226 -32.09 22.65 -3.95
CA VAL A 226 -32.72 22.12 -5.17
C VAL A 226 -34.22 22.47 -5.24
N ARG A 227 -34.97 22.40 -4.13
CA ARG A 227 -36.38 22.85 -4.09
C ARG A 227 -36.53 24.35 -4.31
N GLN A 228 -35.65 25.17 -3.75
CA GLN A 228 -35.67 26.62 -3.97
C GLN A 228 -35.36 26.98 -5.42
N GLU A 229 -34.41 26.30 -6.05
CA GLU A 229 -34.08 26.51 -7.46
C GLU A 229 -35.22 26.06 -8.39
N LEU A 230 -35.86 24.92 -8.09
CA LEU A 230 -37.03 24.45 -8.84
C LEU A 230 -38.23 25.41 -8.69
N GLN A 231 -38.51 25.90 -7.49
CA GLN A 231 -39.55 26.91 -7.25
C GLN A 231 -39.23 28.25 -7.94
N ARG A 232 -37.96 28.66 -8.00
CA ARG A 232 -37.54 29.86 -8.74
C ARG A 232 -37.88 29.75 -10.22
N ARG A 233 -37.65 28.59 -10.82
CA ARG A 233 -37.91 28.35 -12.25
C ARG A 233 -39.40 28.25 -12.58
N GLU A 234 -40.20 27.70 -11.67
CA GLU A 234 -41.67 27.69 -11.80
C GLU A 234 -42.26 29.12 -11.73
N VAL A 235 -41.73 29.98 -10.86
CA VAL A 235 -42.18 31.37 -10.72
C VAL A 235 -41.66 32.28 -11.86
N SER A 236 -40.50 31.96 -12.45
CA SER A 236 -39.86 32.77 -13.51
C SER A 236 -40.36 32.43 -14.93
N GLY A 237 -41.27 31.46 -15.10
CA GLY A 237 -41.88 31.14 -16.40
C GLY A 237 -40.95 30.45 -17.42
N GLU A 238 -39.78 29.93 -17.01
CA GLU A 238 -38.79 29.36 -17.93
C GLU A 238 -39.10 27.92 -18.38
N LEU A 239 -40.20 27.31 -17.93
CA LEU A 239 -40.66 26.00 -18.42
C LEU A 239 -41.55 26.07 -19.67
N ALA A 240 -41.81 27.27 -20.19
CA ALA A 240 -42.54 27.45 -21.45
C ALA A 240 -41.57 27.78 -22.60
N HIS A 241 -40.65 26.88 -22.94
CA HIS A 241 -40.31 26.55 -24.33
C HIS A 241 -39.13 25.58 -24.43
N GLY A 242 -39.40 24.42 -25.03
CA GLY A 242 -38.42 23.73 -25.86
C GLY A 242 -37.81 22.47 -25.27
N VAL A 243 -38.54 21.36 -25.31
CA VAL A 243 -38.07 20.11 -25.94
C VAL A 243 -39.32 19.36 -26.42
N GLU A 244 -39.59 19.38 -27.73
CA GLU A 244 -40.50 18.41 -28.34
C GLU A 244 -39.93 16.99 -28.15
N PRO A 245 -40.76 15.98 -27.85
CA PRO A 245 -40.29 14.61 -27.73
C PRO A 245 -39.90 14.08 -29.11
N LYS A 246 -38.60 13.97 -29.38
CA LYS A 246 -38.10 13.10 -30.46
C LYS A 246 -38.46 11.66 -30.09
N GLN A 247 -39.44 11.09 -30.78
CA GLN A 247 -39.64 9.65 -30.86
C GLN A 247 -38.35 9.01 -31.41
N GLN A 248 -37.53 8.45 -30.53
CA GLN A 248 -36.51 7.49 -30.91
C GLN A 248 -37.14 6.11 -30.88
N THR A 249 -37.44 5.59 -32.07
CA THR A 249 -37.67 4.18 -32.34
C THR A 249 -36.46 3.38 -31.89
N LEU A 250 -36.66 2.48 -30.92
CA LEU A 250 -35.69 1.47 -30.52
C LEU A 250 -35.62 0.41 -31.62
N ASP A 251 -34.50 0.38 -32.33
CA ASP A 251 -34.13 -0.67 -33.26
C ASP A 251 -33.52 -1.83 -32.45
N HIS A 252 -34.25 -2.94 -32.37
CA HIS A 252 -33.77 -4.18 -31.76
C HIS A 252 -32.93 -4.94 -32.78
N GLY A 253 -31.62 -4.71 -32.76
CA GLY A 253 -30.64 -5.57 -33.42
C GLY A 253 -30.63 -7.00 -32.83
N PRO A 254 -30.28 -8.03 -33.63
CA PRO A 254 -30.64 -9.41 -33.34
C PRO A 254 -29.75 -10.05 -32.28
N SER A 255 -30.38 -10.86 -31.43
CA SER A 255 -29.73 -11.77 -30.49
C SER A 255 -28.96 -12.87 -31.22
N LEU A 256 -27.71 -13.08 -30.82
CA LEU A 256 -26.97 -14.35 -30.95
C LEU A 256 -26.50 -14.75 -29.55
#